data_AF-A0A2V6FI77-F1
#
_entry.id   AF-A0A2V6FI77-F1
#
_cell.length_a   1.000
_cell.length_b   1.000
_cell.length_c   1.000
_cell.angle_alpha   90.00
_cell.angle_beta   90.00
_cell.angle_gamma   90.00
#
_symmetry.space_group_name_H-M   'P 1'
#
loop_
_entity.id
_entity.type
_entity.pdbx_description
1 polymer ?
#
loop_
_entity_poly.entity_id
_entity_poly.type
_entity_poly.pdbx_seq_one_letter_code
_entity_poly.pdbx_strand_id
1 'polypeptide(L)'
;MNKGLLGCLGVGAILLFILLVGGCAVAASYNRLVPLQQKVDQSWAQVQNVYQRRADLIPNLVNTVQGAANFEKSTLTEVTNARASVGRVQIDPNHAPTDAAKLQEFQAAQGQLSNALSRLLVVSERYPELRATQNFQNLQAQLEGTENRISVERGNFNTAVQDYNVAVRTFPTNLFAGMFGFPPRPFFEAQAGTERPPTVNFNFGSPAPAPPAAAPAATAAATP
;
A
#
# COMPACT_ATOMS: atom_id res chain seq x y z
N MET A 1 60.19 16.57 30.05
CA MET A 1 58.78 16.32 29.69
C MET A 1 58.68 14.92 29.09
N ASN A 2 58.07 13.96 29.79
CA ASN A 2 58.05 12.56 29.35
C ASN A 2 57.21 12.42 28.09
N LYS A 3 57.80 11.92 27.00
CA LYS A 3 57.13 11.69 25.71
C LYS A 3 55.85 10.83 25.85
N GLY A 4 55.79 9.97 26.87
CA GLY A 4 54.59 9.18 27.22
C GLY A 4 53.41 10.01 27.77
N LEU A 5 53.67 11.11 28.50
CA LEU A 5 52.61 11.98 29.03
C LEU A 5 51.93 12.79 27.90
N LEU A 6 52.72 13.27 26.95
CA LEU A 6 52.23 13.94 25.73
C LEU A 6 51.44 12.97 24.83
N GLY A 7 51.86 11.71 24.73
CA GLY A 7 51.13 10.66 24.01
C GLY A 7 49.76 10.34 24.62
N CYS A 8 49.68 10.16 25.94
CA CYS A 8 48.41 9.91 26.64
C CYS A 8 47.44 11.10 26.57
N LEU A 9 47.94 12.34 26.66
CA LEU A 9 47.13 13.55 26.49
C LEU A 9 46.59 13.68 25.06
N GLY A 10 47.40 13.33 24.04
CA GLY A 10 46.96 13.31 22.65
C GLY A 10 45.86 12.28 22.38
N VAL A 11 46.00 11.06 22.89
CA VAL A 11 44.97 10.01 22.76
C VAL A 11 43.68 10.39 23.51
N GLY A 12 43.80 10.96 24.71
CA GLY A 12 42.64 11.45 25.48
C GLY A 12 41.88 12.57 24.75
N ALA A 13 42.60 13.51 24.13
CA ALA A 13 42.00 14.58 23.33
C ALA A 13 41.29 14.04 22.07
N ILE A 14 41.87 13.04 21.40
CA ILE A 14 41.25 12.39 20.23
C ILE A 14 39.97 11.66 20.64
N LEU A 15 39.98 10.91 21.75
CA LEU A 15 38.78 10.22 22.26
C LEU A 15 37.68 11.20 22.67
N LEU A 16 38.03 12.31 23.34
CA LEU A 16 37.10 13.36 23.71
C LEU A 16 36.49 14.01 22.46
N PHE A 17 37.30 14.28 21.43
CA PHE A 17 36.84 14.84 20.16
C PHE A 17 35.87 13.89 19.44
N ILE A 18 36.19 12.60 19.36
CA ILE A 18 35.29 11.58 18.78
C ILE A 18 33.97 11.51 19.55
N LEU A 19 34.02 11.56 20.88
CA LEU A 19 32.83 11.50 21.73
C LEU A 19 31.96 12.76 21.55
N LEU A 20 32.56 13.93 21.44
CA LEU A 20 31.86 15.19 21.21
C LEU A 20 31.22 15.24 19.81
N VAL A 21 31.96 14.87 18.77
CA VAL A 21 31.44 14.78 17.40
C VAL A 21 30.34 13.71 17.29
N GLY A 22 30.55 12.55 17.90
CA GLY A 22 29.56 11.48 17.96
C GLY A 22 28.28 11.89 18.68
N GLY A 23 28.41 12.57 19.83
CA GLY A 23 27.27 13.10 20.58
C GLY A 23 26.45 14.12 19.79
N CYS A 24 27.13 15.06 19.11
CA CYS A 24 26.45 16.02 18.22
C CYS A 24 25.75 15.33 17.04
N ALA A 25 26.37 14.31 16.43
CA ALA A 25 25.77 13.55 15.34
C ALA A 25 24.51 12.79 15.79
N VAL A 26 24.54 12.15 16.97
CA VAL A 26 23.38 11.47 17.55
C VAL A 26 22.24 12.45 17.82
N ALA A 27 22.53 13.60 18.45
CA ALA A 27 21.53 14.62 18.74
C ALA A 27 20.88 15.17 17.46
N ALA A 28 21.69 15.46 16.43
CA ALA A 28 21.20 15.95 15.14
C ALA A 28 20.33 14.91 14.43
N SER A 29 20.74 13.65 14.41
CA SER A 29 19.96 12.55 13.83
C SER A 29 18.66 12.30 14.58
N TYR A 30 18.67 12.34 15.92
CA TYR A 30 17.45 12.16 16.72
C TYR A 30 16.42 13.25 16.43
N ASN A 31 16.85 14.51 16.42
CA ASN A 31 15.98 15.66 16.10
C ASN A 31 15.40 15.60 14.67
N ARG A 32 16.07 14.90 13.74
CA ARG A 32 15.57 14.64 12.40
C ARG A 32 14.64 13.44 12.32
N LEU A 33 14.91 12.37 13.06
CA LEU A 33 14.16 11.11 12.97
C LEU A 33 12.80 11.17 13.67
N VAL A 34 12.71 11.82 14.83
CA VAL A 34 11.44 11.97 15.57
C VAL A 34 10.30 12.55 14.70
N PRO A 35 10.46 13.68 14.00
CA PRO A 35 9.38 14.22 13.17
C PRO A 35 9.04 13.30 11.97
N LEU A 36 10.03 12.59 11.41
CA LEU A 36 9.79 11.63 10.33
C LEU A 36 9.01 10.41 10.82
N GLN A 37 9.34 9.90 12.01
CA GLN A 37 8.58 8.84 12.65
C GLN A 37 7.15 9.28 12.92
N GLN A 38 6.96 10.47 13.49
CA GLN A 38 5.63 11.03 13.75
C GLN A 38 4.81 11.17 12.45
N LYS A 39 5.45 11.57 11.34
CA LYS A 39 4.80 11.65 10.02
C LYS A 39 4.35 10.27 9.53
N VAL A 40 5.17 9.24 9.72
CA VAL A 40 4.80 7.86 9.39
C VAL A 40 3.62 7.40 10.25
N ASP A 41 3.70 7.59 11.57
CA ASP A 41 2.64 7.20 12.51
C ASP A 41 1.32 7.94 12.22
N GLN A 42 1.38 9.23 11.88
CA GLN A 42 0.21 10.01 11.45
C GLN A 42 -0.39 9.47 10.13
N SER A 43 0.44 9.16 9.14
CA SER A 43 -0.05 8.59 7.88
C SER A 43 -0.66 7.19 8.07
N TRP A 44 -0.12 6.42 9.01
CA TRP A 44 -0.68 5.12 9.40
C TRP A 44 -2.06 5.26 10.06
N ALA A 45 -2.20 6.19 11.01
CA ALA A 45 -3.49 6.47 11.63
C ALA A 45 -4.55 6.85 10.59
N GLN A 46 -4.15 7.63 9.58
CA GLN A 46 -5.04 7.99 8.48
C GLN A 46 -5.45 6.78 7.63
N VAL A 47 -4.53 5.86 7.33
CA VAL A 47 -4.85 4.59 6.66
C VAL A 47 -5.84 3.77 7.49
N GLN A 48 -5.61 3.66 8.80
CA GLN A 48 -6.50 2.93 9.71
C GLN A 48 -7.91 3.56 9.75
N ASN A 49 -8.01 4.89 9.75
CA ASN A 49 -9.30 5.60 9.74
C ASN A 49 -10.13 5.27 8.49
N VAL A 50 -9.52 5.25 7.31
CA VAL A 50 -10.25 4.93 6.06
C VAL A 50 -10.65 3.45 5.99
N TYR A 51 -9.81 2.54 6.48
CA TYR A 51 -10.16 1.12 6.59
C TYR A 51 -11.27 0.86 7.61
N GLN A 52 -11.23 1.54 8.76
CA GLN A 52 -12.28 1.47 9.77
C GLN A 52 -13.61 1.95 9.21
N ARG A 53 -13.63 3.10 8.53
CA ARG A 53 -14.83 3.60 7.86
C ARG A 53 -15.41 2.57 6.89
N ARG A 54 -14.58 1.89 6.10
CA ARG A 54 -15.04 0.82 5.19
C ARG A 54 -15.73 -0.30 5.96
N ALA A 55 -15.16 -0.75 7.07
CA ALA A 55 -15.73 -1.80 7.91
C ALA A 55 -17.04 -1.38 8.59
N ASP A 56 -17.19 -0.09 8.90
CA ASP A 56 -18.39 0.49 9.53
C ASP A 56 -19.56 0.67 8.56
N LEU A 57 -19.31 0.72 7.26
CA LEU A 57 -20.36 0.76 6.23
C LEU A 57 -21.02 -0.61 5.99
N ILE A 58 -20.32 -1.71 6.32
CA ILE A 58 -20.76 -3.07 6.01
C ILE A 58 -22.08 -3.45 6.70
N PRO A 59 -22.32 -3.17 8.00
CA PRO A 59 -23.60 -3.51 8.62
C PRO A 59 -24.79 -2.86 7.90
N ASN A 60 -24.66 -1.59 7.50
CA ASN A 60 -25.70 -0.89 6.75
C ASN A 60 -25.90 -1.48 5.35
N LEU A 61 -24.80 -1.89 4.68
CA LEU A 61 -24.85 -2.62 3.41
C LEU A 61 -25.60 -3.94 3.55
N VAL A 62 -25.23 -4.76 4.53
CA VAL A 62 -25.86 -6.06 4.79
C VAL A 62 -27.35 -5.88 5.07
N ASN A 63 -27.73 -4.92 5.90
CA ASN A 63 -29.15 -4.64 6.21
C ASN A 63 -29.93 -4.20 4.95
N THR A 64 -29.33 -3.36 4.11
CA THR A 64 -29.96 -2.89 2.86
C THR A 64 -30.17 -4.03 1.88
N VAL A 65 -29.17 -4.90 1.73
CA VAL A 65 -29.22 -6.06 0.83
C VAL A 65 -30.17 -7.14 1.35
N GLN A 66 -30.24 -7.35 2.67
CA GLN A 66 -31.20 -8.29 3.29
C GLN A 66 -32.67 -7.88 3.06
N GLY A 67 -32.94 -6.58 2.87
CA GLY A 67 -34.27 -6.09 2.53
C GLY A 67 -34.75 -6.48 1.14
N ALA A 68 -33.85 -6.88 0.23
CA ALA A 68 -34.22 -7.41 -1.07
C ALA A 68 -34.63 -8.89 -0.94
N ALA A 69 -35.89 -9.19 -1.28
CA ALA A 69 -36.41 -10.55 -1.20
C ALA A 69 -35.57 -11.51 -2.07
N ASN A 70 -35.17 -12.66 -1.52
CA ASN A 70 -34.42 -13.73 -2.20
C ASN A 70 -32.93 -13.45 -2.53
N PHE A 71 -32.28 -12.50 -1.85
CA PHE A 71 -30.83 -12.33 -2.01
C PHE A 71 -30.02 -13.55 -1.51
N GLU A 72 -28.92 -13.86 -2.19
CA GLU A 72 -28.07 -15.03 -1.88
C GLU A 72 -27.43 -14.94 -0.48
N LYS A 73 -27.86 -15.80 0.45
CA LYS A 73 -27.36 -15.85 1.83
C LYS A 73 -25.86 -16.17 1.92
N SER A 74 -25.34 -16.99 0.99
CA SER A 74 -23.91 -17.31 0.89
C SER A 74 -23.07 -16.04 0.73
N THR A 75 -23.45 -15.15 -0.18
CA THR A 75 -22.74 -13.90 -0.48
C THR A 75 -22.71 -12.95 0.71
N LEU A 76 -23.83 -12.80 1.43
CA LEU A 76 -23.87 -12.02 2.67
C LEU A 76 -23.02 -12.62 3.80
N THR A 77 -23.00 -13.96 3.88
CA THR A 77 -22.17 -14.68 4.86
C THR A 77 -20.68 -14.47 4.55
N GLU A 78 -20.28 -14.50 3.29
CA GLU A 78 -18.91 -14.19 2.87
C GLU A 78 -18.48 -12.77 3.26
N VAL A 79 -19.33 -11.76 3.00
CA VAL A 79 -19.05 -10.37 3.37
C VAL A 79 -18.93 -10.22 4.89
N THR A 80 -19.81 -10.89 5.64
CA THR A 80 -19.79 -10.86 7.11
C THR A 80 -18.52 -11.52 7.66
N ASN A 81 -18.12 -12.66 7.10
CA ASN A 81 -16.90 -13.36 7.48
C ASN A 81 -15.64 -12.56 7.12
N ALA A 82 -15.62 -11.90 5.96
CA ALA A 82 -14.51 -11.04 5.56
C ALA A 82 -14.40 -9.78 6.43
N ARG A 83 -15.52 -9.21 6.87
CA ARG A 83 -15.51 -8.16 7.90
C ARG A 83 -14.91 -8.66 9.22
N ALA A 84 -15.29 -9.87 9.63
CA ALA A 84 -14.77 -10.46 10.85
C ALA A 84 -13.27 -10.76 10.76
N SER A 85 -12.74 -11.14 9.59
CA SER A 85 -11.28 -11.34 9.43
C SER A 85 -10.51 -10.03 9.58
N VAL A 86 -11.01 -8.93 8.99
CA VAL A 86 -10.44 -7.59 9.20
C VAL A 86 -10.41 -7.21 10.68
N GLY A 87 -11.48 -7.46 11.43
CA GLY A 87 -11.55 -7.16 12.87
C GLY A 87 -10.60 -7.99 13.74
N ARG A 88 -10.09 -9.13 13.25
CA ARG A 88 -9.12 -9.97 13.98
C ARG A 88 -7.68 -9.47 13.81
N VAL A 89 -7.37 -8.88 12.65
CA VAL A 89 -6.03 -8.38 12.35
C VAL A 89 -5.93 -6.92 12.76
N GLN A 90 -5.67 -6.70 14.05
CA GLN A 90 -5.52 -5.36 14.61
C GLN A 90 -4.04 -5.02 14.78
N ILE A 91 -3.66 -3.92 14.15
CA ILE A 91 -2.39 -3.22 14.40
C ILE A 91 -2.75 -1.95 15.17
N ASP A 92 -1.88 -1.54 16.09
CA ASP A 92 -2.05 -0.29 16.83
C ASP A 92 -2.34 0.87 15.85
N PRO A 93 -3.47 1.58 15.98
CA PRO A 93 -3.80 2.70 15.09
C PRO A 93 -2.81 3.86 15.17
N ASN A 94 -2.12 4.04 16.29
CA ASN A 94 -1.25 5.18 16.56
C ASN A 94 0.21 4.92 16.26
N HIS A 95 0.59 3.66 16.01
CA HIS A 95 1.97 3.28 15.74
C HIS A 95 2.03 2.45 14.47
N ALA A 96 2.76 2.94 13.48
CA ALA A 96 2.97 2.22 12.24
C ALA A 96 3.62 0.85 12.52
N PRO A 97 3.25 -0.20 11.76
CA PRO A 97 3.86 -1.51 11.94
C PRO A 97 5.37 -1.44 11.72
N THR A 98 6.12 -2.17 12.55
CA THR A 98 7.56 -2.42 12.35
C THR A 98 7.81 -3.76 11.66
N ASP A 99 6.85 -4.67 11.74
CA ASP A 99 6.91 -6.02 11.20
C ASP A 99 6.19 -6.10 9.85
N ALA A 100 6.93 -6.49 8.81
CA ALA A 100 6.40 -6.68 7.48
C ALA A 100 5.34 -7.79 7.42
N ALA A 101 5.49 -8.86 8.21
CA ALA A 101 4.55 -9.98 8.22
C ALA A 101 3.18 -9.54 8.75
N LYS A 102 3.15 -8.70 9.81
CA LYS A 102 1.90 -8.14 10.34
C LYS A 102 1.22 -7.20 9.35
N LEU A 103 2.00 -6.35 8.66
CA LEU A 103 1.45 -5.48 7.63
C LEU A 103 0.90 -6.30 6.44
N GLN A 104 1.54 -7.42 6.09
CA GLN A 104 1.07 -8.32 5.05
C GLN A 104 -0.24 -9.04 5.46
N GLU A 105 -0.33 -9.53 6.69
CA GLU A 105 -1.55 -10.12 7.24
C GLU A 105 -2.72 -9.12 7.21
N PHE A 106 -2.45 -7.87 7.61
CA PHE A 106 -3.42 -6.79 7.53
C PHE A 106 -3.87 -6.55 6.08
N GLN A 107 -2.93 -6.42 5.15
CA GLN A 107 -3.25 -6.26 3.72
C GLN A 107 -4.08 -7.42 3.17
N ALA A 108 -3.76 -8.66 3.56
CA ALA A 108 -4.48 -9.85 3.13
C ALA A 108 -5.93 -9.84 3.62
N ALA A 109 -6.16 -9.53 4.91
CA ALA A 109 -7.50 -9.41 5.47
C ALA A 109 -8.31 -8.29 4.78
N GLN A 110 -7.69 -7.14 4.55
CA GLN A 110 -8.33 -6.03 3.83
C GLN A 110 -8.65 -6.39 2.37
N GLY A 111 -7.80 -7.17 1.70
CA GLY A 111 -8.02 -7.65 0.33
C GLY A 111 -9.15 -8.68 0.26
N GLN A 112 -9.28 -9.57 1.24
CA GLN A 112 -10.42 -10.49 1.33
C GLN A 112 -11.75 -9.74 1.42
N LEU A 113 -11.80 -8.66 2.20
CA LEU A 113 -12.98 -7.80 2.27
C LEU A 113 -13.27 -7.12 0.93
N SER A 114 -12.27 -6.52 0.27
CA SER A 114 -12.46 -5.93 -1.07
C SER A 114 -13.04 -6.96 -2.04
N ASN A 115 -12.50 -8.18 -2.08
CA ASN A 115 -12.96 -9.24 -2.96
C ASN A 115 -14.39 -9.68 -2.66
N ALA A 116 -14.77 -9.80 -1.39
CA ALA A 116 -16.14 -10.13 -0.99
C ALA A 116 -17.13 -9.03 -1.40
N LEU A 117 -16.75 -7.76 -1.24
CA LEU A 117 -17.56 -6.63 -1.69
C LEU A 117 -17.69 -6.60 -3.22
N SER A 118 -16.64 -6.87 -3.98
CA SER A 118 -16.72 -6.97 -5.44
C SER A 118 -17.68 -8.07 -5.88
N ARG A 119 -17.63 -9.26 -5.25
CA ARG A 119 -18.60 -10.34 -5.52
C ARG A 119 -20.03 -9.93 -5.18
N LEU A 120 -20.24 -9.26 -4.04
CA LEU A 120 -21.56 -8.73 -3.67
C LEU A 120 -22.11 -7.78 -4.74
N LEU A 121 -21.28 -6.87 -5.25
CA LEU A 121 -21.68 -5.95 -6.31
C LEU A 121 -22.06 -6.68 -7.59
N VAL A 122 -21.27 -7.67 -8.03
CA VAL A 122 -21.59 -8.49 -9.21
C VAL A 122 -22.91 -9.26 -9.01
N VAL A 123 -23.12 -9.87 -7.85
CA VAL A 123 -24.38 -10.58 -7.55
C VAL A 123 -25.56 -9.60 -7.52
N SER A 124 -25.37 -8.40 -6.98
CA SER A 124 -26.41 -7.36 -6.93
C SER A 124 -26.88 -6.91 -8.32
N GLU A 125 -26.08 -7.12 -9.37
CA GLU A 125 -26.50 -6.80 -10.75
C GLU A 125 -27.72 -7.59 -11.19
N ARG A 126 -27.92 -8.79 -10.63
CA ARG A 126 -29.05 -9.69 -10.90
C ARG A 126 -30.34 -9.29 -10.20
N TYR A 127 -30.31 -8.29 -9.33
CA TYR A 127 -31.44 -7.83 -8.50
C TYR A 127 -31.75 -6.35 -8.79
N PRO A 128 -32.49 -6.04 -9.87
CA PRO A 128 -32.77 -4.65 -10.29
C PRO A 128 -33.44 -3.80 -9.21
N GLU A 129 -34.30 -4.39 -8.40
CA GLU A 129 -35.00 -3.73 -7.29
C GLU A 129 -34.02 -3.24 -6.20
N LEU A 130 -32.98 -4.02 -5.90
CA LEU A 130 -31.93 -3.62 -4.98
C LEU A 130 -31.09 -2.48 -5.58
N ARG A 131 -30.72 -2.60 -6.86
CA ARG A 131 -29.95 -1.57 -7.56
C ARG A 131 -30.69 -0.23 -7.65
N ALA A 132 -32.00 -0.26 -7.81
CA ALA A 132 -32.84 0.94 -7.88
C ALA A 132 -33.01 1.61 -6.51
N THR A 133 -32.65 0.93 -5.42
CA THR A 133 -32.77 1.48 -4.07
C THR A 133 -31.70 2.53 -3.83
N GLN A 134 -32.12 3.77 -3.54
CA GLN A 134 -31.23 4.90 -3.28
C GLN A 134 -30.18 4.60 -2.19
N ASN A 135 -30.58 3.89 -1.13
CA ASN A 135 -29.67 3.50 -0.05
C ASN A 135 -28.53 2.60 -0.54
N PHE A 136 -28.81 1.68 -1.46
CA PHE A 136 -27.79 0.79 -2.01
C PHE A 136 -26.82 1.54 -2.92
N GLN A 137 -27.34 2.42 -3.80
CA GLN A 137 -26.51 3.28 -4.66
C GLN A 137 -25.60 4.19 -3.83
N ASN A 138 -26.14 4.80 -2.77
CA ASN A 138 -25.36 5.64 -1.85
C ASN A 138 -24.23 4.85 -1.17
N LEU A 139 -24.51 3.62 -0.72
CA LEU A 139 -23.50 2.76 -0.10
C LEU A 139 -22.42 2.33 -1.10
N GLN A 140 -22.80 2.00 -2.34
CA GLN A 140 -21.85 1.70 -3.40
C GLN A 140 -20.89 2.88 -3.64
N ALA A 141 -21.42 4.10 -3.79
CA ALA A 141 -20.62 5.30 -3.96
C ALA A 141 -19.71 5.59 -2.75
N GLN A 142 -20.18 5.34 -1.53
CA GLN A 142 -19.36 5.48 -0.32
C GLN A 142 -18.24 4.45 -0.24
N LEU A 143 -18.51 3.20 -0.62
CA LEU A 143 -17.50 2.13 -0.66
C LEU A 143 -16.44 2.42 -1.72
N GLU A 144 -16.84 2.81 -2.93
CA GLU A 144 -15.92 3.22 -4.00
C GLU A 144 -15.06 4.41 -3.57
N GLY A 145 -15.70 5.47 -3.02
CA GLY A 145 -14.99 6.63 -2.49
C GLY A 145 -14.03 6.27 -1.36
N THR A 146 -14.35 5.25 -0.56
CA THR A 146 -13.46 4.75 0.50
C THR A 146 -12.29 3.95 -0.07
N GLU A 147 -12.50 3.11 -1.09
CA GLU A 147 -11.44 2.37 -1.76
C GLU A 147 -10.44 3.29 -2.46
N ASN A 148 -10.94 4.33 -3.13
CA ASN A 148 -10.10 5.37 -3.74
C ASN A 148 -9.25 6.09 -2.68
N ARG A 149 -9.84 6.44 -1.53
CA ARG A 149 -9.11 7.03 -0.41
C ARG A 149 -8.08 6.07 0.17
N ILE A 150 -8.40 4.78 0.32
CA ILE A 150 -7.45 3.76 0.77
C ILE A 150 -6.22 3.73 -0.15
N SER A 151 -6.41 3.75 -1.47
CA SER A 151 -5.30 3.78 -2.43
C SER A 151 -4.39 5.00 -2.22
N VAL A 152 -4.98 6.19 -2.07
CA VAL A 152 -4.25 7.43 -1.82
C VAL A 152 -3.49 7.38 -0.49
N GLU A 153 -4.14 6.96 0.59
CA GLU A 153 -3.51 6.95 1.92
C GLU A 153 -2.41 5.90 2.03
N ARG A 154 -2.52 4.76 1.34
CA ARG A 154 -1.41 3.80 1.21
C ARG A 154 -0.21 4.41 0.49
N GLY A 155 -0.46 5.19 -0.56
CA GLY A 155 0.57 5.95 -1.27
C GLY A 155 1.25 7.01 -0.39
N ASN A 156 0.46 7.76 0.38
CA ASN A 156 0.94 8.74 1.35
C ASN A 156 1.80 8.09 2.44
N PHE A 157 1.33 6.97 2.99
CA PHE A 157 2.09 6.17 3.97
C PHE A 157 3.41 5.68 3.38
N ASN A 158 3.39 5.11 2.17
CA ASN A 158 4.61 4.65 1.51
C ASN A 158 5.61 5.78 1.29
N THR A 159 5.14 6.97 0.90
CA THR A 159 6.00 8.15 0.76
C THR A 159 6.63 8.55 2.10
N ALA A 160 5.83 8.59 3.18
CA ALA A 160 6.34 8.90 4.52
C ALA A 160 7.36 7.84 5.00
N VAL A 161 7.08 6.56 4.77
CA VAL A 161 7.98 5.45 5.08
C VAL A 161 9.27 5.55 4.26
N GLN A 162 9.21 5.96 3.00
CA GLN A 162 10.39 6.18 2.17
C GLN A 162 11.29 7.27 2.77
N ASP A 163 10.73 8.45 3.07
CA ASP A 163 11.46 9.57 3.68
C ASP A 163 12.16 9.13 5.00
N TYR A 164 11.40 8.44 5.85
CA TYR A 164 11.88 7.93 7.12
C TYR A 164 12.97 6.85 6.95
N ASN A 165 12.74 5.85 6.10
CA ASN A 165 13.69 4.76 5.87
C ASN A 165 15.00 5.26 5.25
N VAL A 166 14.93 6.25 4.36
CA VAL A 166 16.13 6.91 3.82
C VAL A 166 16.92 7.58 4.95
N ALA A 167 16.25 8.35 5.82
CA ALA A 167 16.91 9.00 6.95
C ALA A 167 17.52 8.01 7.95
N VAL A 168 16.83 6.91 8.25
CA VAL A 168 17.32 5.82 9.11
C VAL A 168 18.55 5.13 8.51
N ARG A 169 18.59 4.96 7.19
CA ARG A 169 19.68 4.25 6.48
C ARG A 169 20.84 5.16 6.06
N THR A 170 20.73 6.47 6.24
CA THR A 170 21.78 7.43 5.89
C THR A 170 22.86 7.50 6.97
N PHE A 171 24.13 7.59 6.59
CA PHE A 171 25.23 7.83 7.55
C PHE A 171 25.15 9.26 8.10
N PRO A 172 25.38 9.50 9.41
CA PRO A 172 25.79 8.53 10.43
C PRO A 172 24.64 7.80 11.14
N THR A 173 23.38 8.17 10.86
CA THR A 173 22.17 7.64 11.51
C THR A 173 22.07 6.12 11.52
N ASN A 174 22.47 5.45 10.43
CA ASN A 174 22.39 3.99 10.29
C ASN A 174 23.17 3.20 11.36
N LEU A 175 24.19 3.80 11.98
CA LEU A 175 25.01 3.14 13.01
C LEU A 175 24.26 2.99 14.33
N PHE A 176 23.31 3.88 14.62
CA PHE A 176 22.69 3.99 15.94
C PHE A 176 21.16 4.07 15.92
N ALA A 177 20.52 4.22 14.75
CA ALA A 177 19.06 4.30 14.64
C ALA A 177 18.34 3.12 15.31
N GLY A 178 18.81 1.89 15.10
CA GLY A 178 18.23 0.70 15.73
C GLY A 178 18.36 0.70 17.25
N MET A 179 19.46 1.24 17.79
CA MET A 179 19.71 1.31 19.23
C MET A 179 18.80 2.35 19.92
N PHE A 180 18.45 3.43 19.21
CA PHE A 180 17.58 4.50 19.71
C PHE A 180 16.09 4.31 19.37
N GLY A 181 15.69 3.12 18.91
CA GLY A 181 14.27 2.82 18.69
C GLY A 181 13.70 3.35 17.38
N PHE A 182 14.54 3.59 16.36
CA PHE A 182 14.14 3.97 15.01
C PHE A 182 14.32 2.81 14.01
N PRO A 183 13.60 1.68 14.15
CA PRO A 183 13.68 0.61 13.17
C PRO A 183 13.07 1.06 11.83
N PRO A 184 13.55 0.53 10.68
CA PRO A 184 12.89 0.71 9.39
C PRO A 184 11.43 0.27 9.43
N ARG A 185 10.59 0.89 8.60
CA ARG A 185 9.16 0.55 8.47
C ARG A 185 8.89 -0.17 7.15
N PRO A 186 7.99 -1.17 7.12
CA PRO A 186 7.61 -1.85 5.90
C PRO A 186 6.71 -0.97 5.01
N PHE A 187 6.70 -1.25 3.72
CA PHE A 187 5.82 -0.59 2.75
C PHE A 187 4.54 -1.40 2.54
N PHE A 188 3.45 -0.73 2.16
CA PHE A 188 2.35 -1.39 1.48
C PHE A 188 2.82 -1.91 0.12
N GLU A 189 2.49 -3.15 -0.19
CA GLU A 189 2.81 -3.78 -1.47
C GLU A 189 1.73 -3.48 -2.51
N ALA A 190 2.09 -3.41 -3.79
CA ALA A 190 1.08 -3.41 -4.84
C ALA A 190 0.28 -4.72 -4.75
N GLN A 191 -1.04 -4.67 -5.01
CA GLN A 191 -1.84 -5.89 -5.06
C GLN A 191 -1.26 -6.84 -6.12
N ALA A 192 -1.04 -8.10 -5.77
CA ALA A 192 -0.60 -9.12 -6.72
C ALA A 192 -1.57 -9.16 -7.92
N GLY A 193 -1.06 -8.85 -9.12
CA GLY A 193 -1.85 -8.81 -10.36
C GLY A 193 -1.88 -7.47 -11.10
N THR A 194 -1.52 -6.34 -10.47
CA THR A 194 -1.33 -5.05 -11.19
C THR A 194 -0.03 -4.99 -12.00
N GLU A 195 0.86 -5.96 -11.82
CA GLU A 195 2.10 -6.11 -12.60
C GLU A 195 1.84 -6.56 -14.05
N ARG A 196 0.64 -7.09 -14.34
CA ARG A 196 0.21 -7.46 -15.69
C ARG A 196 -0.83 -6.45 -16.16
N PRO A 197 -0.47 -5.46 -16.99
CA PRO A 197 -1.47 -4.58 -17.58
C PRO A 197 -2.51 -5.42 -18.33
N PRO A 198 -3.81 -5.11 -18.22
CA PRO A 198 -4.83 -5.82 -18.97
C PRO A 198 -4.55 -5.67 -20.46
N THR A 199 -4.43 -6.79 -21.18
CA THR A 199 -4.27 -6.78 -22.63
C THR A 199 -5.55 -6.28 -23.26
N VAL A 200 -5.60 -4.98 -23.58
CA VAL A 200 -6.75 -4.39 -24.26
C VAL A 200 -6.69 -4.78 -25.73
N ASN A 201 -7.35 -5.88 -26.07
CA ASN A 201 -7.54 -6.29 -27.45
C ASN A 201 -8.76 -5.56 -28.03
N PHE A 202 -8.50 -4.47 -28.74
CA PHE A 202 -9.50 -3.79 -29.57
C PHE A 202 -9.76 -4.59 -30.86
N ASN A 203 -10.28 -5.81 -30.76
CA ASN A 203 -10.77 -6.53 -31.95
C ASN A 203 -12.21 -6.10 -32.24
N PHE A 204 -12.38 -4.86 -32.67
CA PHE A 204 -13.61 -4.41 -33.31
C PHE A 204 -13.61 -4.90 -34.76
N GLY A 205 -13.98 -6.17 -34.95
CA GLY A 205 -14.44 -6.79 -36.20
C GLY A 205 -14.06 -6.10 -37.51
N SER A 206 -12.76 -5.89 -37.78
CA SER A 206 -12.30 -5.39 -39.07
C SER A 206 -12.03 -6.59 -39.98
N PRO A 207 -12.54 -6.61 -41.23
CA PRO A 207 -12.38 -7.76 -42.10
C PRO A 207 -10.90 -7.99 -42.41
N ALA A 208 -10.52 -9.26 -42.53
CA ALA A 208 -9.15 -9.68 -42.82
C ALA A 208 -8.55 -8.92 -44.02
N PRO A 209 -7.28 -8.48 -43.95
CA PRO A 209 -6.64 -7.79 -45.06
C PRO A 209 -6.56 -8.71 -46.28
N ALA A 210 -6.93 -8.17 -47.45
CA ALA A 210 -6.88 -8.88 -48.72
C ALA A 210 -5.44 -9.34 -49.03
N PRO A 211 -5.26 -10.54 -49.62
CA PRO A 211 -3.93 -11.05 -49.97
C PRO A 211 -3.22 -10.10 -50.96
N PRO A 212 -1.89 -9.92 -50.82
CA PRO A 212 -1.14 -8.98 -51.66
C PRO A 212 -1.18 -9.40 -53.13
N ALA A 213 -1.39 -8.41 -54.01
CA ALA A 213 -1.39 -8.59 -55.46
C ALA A 213 -0.03 -9.13 -55.96
N ALA A 214 -0.08 -10.13 -56.83
CA ALA A 214 1.09 -10.76 -57.43
C ALA A 214 1.96 -9.74 -58.19
N ALA A 215 3.25 -9.71 -57.88
CA ALA A 215 4.23 -8.88 -58.57
C ALA A 215 4.36 -9.31 -60.04
N PRO A 216 4.49 -8.36 -61.00
CA PRO A 216 4.72 -8.68 -62.40
C PRO A 216 6.14 -9.24 -62.59
N ALA A 217 6.22 -10.34 -63.36
CA ALA A 217 7.47 -11.01 -63.71
C ALA A 217 8.33 -10.10 -64.62
N ALA A 218 9.51 -9.72 -64.14
CA ALA A 218 10.52 -9.06 -64.95
C ALA A 218 11.33 -10.12 -65.72
N THR A 219 11.15 -10.08 -67.04
CA THR A 219 11.82 -10.88 -68.06
C THR A 219 13.33 -10.68 -68.10
N ALA A 220 14.06 -11.79 -68.24
CA ALA A 220 15.49 -11.85 -68.51
C ALA A 220 15.80 -11.66 -70.01
N ALA A 221 16.85 -10.88 -70.32
CA ALA A 221 17.66 -10.96 -71.54
C ALA A 221 18.96 -10.16 -71.26
N ALA A 222 20.07 -10.82 -70.95
CA ALA A 222 21.08 -11.35 -71.88
C ALA A 222 21.92 -10.24 -72.55
N THR A 223 23.14 -10.12 -72.04
CA THR A 223 24.33 -9.39 -72.51
C THR A 223 24.81 -9.86 -73.88
N PRO A 224 25.76 -9.16 -74.50
CA PRO A 224 27.17 -9.58 -74.33
C PRO A 224 28.04 -8.54 -73.61
#